data_AF-A0A831WMA2-F1
#
_entry.id   AF-A0A831WMA2-F1
#
_cell.length_a   1.000
_cell.length_b   1.000
_cell.length_c   1.000
_cell.angle_alpha   90.00
_cell.angle_beta   90.00
_cell.angle_gamma   90.00
#
_symmetry.space_group_name_H-M   'P 1'
#
loop_
_entity.id
_entity.type
_entity.pdbx_description
1 polymer ?
#
loop_
_entity_poly.entity_id
_entity_poly.type
_entity_poly.pdbx_seq_one_letter_code
_entity_poly.pdbx_strand_id
1 'polypeptide(L)'
;MNAKGASISKVNICFPTELKEEVKKISKEMNINFSYFVRMATQEYLNRINKEKLEKELIDQCKETAKLNLEICDEFKYVDGENI
;
A
#
# COMPACT_ATOMS: atom_id res chain seq x y z
N MET A 1 -15.15 1.54 26.07
CA MET A 1 -15.06 0.90 24.74
C MET A 1 -13.75 0.12 24.71
N ASN A 2 -13.79 -1.19 24.97
CA ASN A 2 -12.56 -1.98 25.05
C ASN A 2 -12.27 -2.55 23.66
N ALA A 3 -11.11 -2.19 23.10
CA ALA A 3 -10.63 -2.77 21.85
C ALA A 3 -10.58 -4.29 22.01
N LYS A 4 -11.29 -5.02 21.14
CA LYS A 4 -11.12 -6.47 20.97
C LYS A 4 -9.63 -6.73 20.80
N GLY A 5 -9.00 -7.39 21.77
CA GLY A 5 -7.59 -7.77 21.68
C GLY A 5 -7.37 -8.53 20.38
N ALA A 6 -6.43 -8.07 19.56
CA ALA A 6 -6.10 -8.71 18.30
C ALA A 6 -5.76 -10.19 18.56
N SER A 7 -6.41 -11.10 17.85
CA SER A 7 -6.11 -12.53 17.96
C SER A 7 -4.71 -12.79 17.41
N ILE A 8 -3.80 -13.25 18.27
CA ILE A 8 -2.43 -13.58 17.89
C ILE A 8 -2.41 -15.03 17.40
N SER A 9 -2.07 -15.24 16.13
CA SER A 9 -1.80 -16.56 15.57
C SER A 9 -0.29 -16.81 15.49
N LYS A 10 0.13 -18.06 15.75
CA LYS A 10 1.53 -18.47 15.62
C LYS A 10 1.79 -18.91 14.18
N VAL A 11 2.87 -18.39 13.59
CA VAL A 11 3.33 -18.77 12.25
C VAL A 11 4.74 -19.33 12.36
N ASN A 12 5.00 -20.48 11.72
CA ASN A 12 6.33 -21.06 11.61
C ASN A 12 6.84 -20.85 10.18
N ILE A 13 8.01 -20.22 10.04
CA ILE A 13 8.63 -19.91 8.75
C ILE A 13 10.12 -20.26 8.78
N CYS A 14 10.64 -20.72 7.65
CA CYS A 14 12.06 -20.98 7.47
C CYS A 14 12.75 -19.74 6.89
N PHE A 15 13.94 -19.43 7.41
CA PHE A 15 14.78 -18.35 6.90
C PHE A 15 16.08 -18.92 6.36
N PRO A 16 16.61 -18.36 5.25
CA PRO A 16 18.00 -18.56 4.87
C PRO A 16 18.93 -18.25 6.04
N THR A 17 19.96 -19.07 6.20
CA THR A 17 20.89 -18.93 7.33
C THR A 17 21.59 -17.58 7.31
N GLU A 18 22.02 -17.09 6.13
CA GLU A 18 22.70 -15.79 6.05
C GLU A 18 21.80 -14.66 6.56
N LEU A 19 20.56 -14.63 6.08
CA LEU A 19 19.57 -13.61 6.45
C LEU A 19 19.23 -13.68 7.94
N LYS A 20 19.11 -14.88 8.51
CA LYS A 20 18.84 -15.07 9.94
C LYS A 20 19.97 -14.49 10.80
N GLU A 21 21.22 -14.71 10.42
CA GLU A 21 22.37 -14.18 11.15
C GLU A 21 22.51 -12.67 11.03
N GLU A 22 22.22 -12.11 9.85
CA GLU A 22 22.20 -10.66 9.64
C GLU A 22 21.12 -9.98 10.51
N VAL A 23 19.89 -10.51 10.49
CA VAL A 23 18.81 -10.00 11.34
C VAL A 23 19.16 -10.10 12.82
N LYS A 24 19.84 -11.17 13.26
CA LYS A 24 20.31 -11.29 14.65
C LYS A 24 21.33 -10.22 15.03
N LYS A 25 22.25 -9.83 14.12
CA LYS A 25 23.22 -8.76 14.39
C LYS A 25 22.50 -7.43 14.60
N ILE A 26 21.63 -7.06 13.66
CA ILE A 26 20.82 -5.82 13.73
C ILE A 26 19.92 -5.84 14.97
N SER A 27 19.30 -6.98 15.27
CA SER A 27 18.44 -7.15 16.45
C SER A 27 19.20 -6.86 17.75
N LYS A 28 20.49 -7.25 17.83
CA LYS A 28 21.35 -6.93 18.97
C LYS A 28 21.70 -5.45 19.03
N GLU A 29 22.08 -4.86 17.91
CA GLU A 29 22.43 -3.43 17.83
C GLU A 29 21.25 -2.52 18.22
N MET A 30 20.05 -2.88 17.78
CA MET A 30 18.82 -2.11 18.05
C MET A 30 18.10 -2.53 19.34
N ASN A 31 18.63 -3.51 20.07
CA ASN A 31 18.01 -4.09 21.27
C ASN A 31 16.53 -4.53 21.06
N ILE A 32 16.25 -5.16 19.93
CA ILE A 32 14.92 -5.68 19.57
C ILE A 32 14.96 -7.19 19.42
N ASN A 33 13.81 -7.85 19.60
CA ASN A 33 13.72 -9.28 19.36
C ASN A 33 13.46 -9.59 17.87
N PHE A 34 13.89 -10.77 17.43
CA PHE A 34 13.76 -11.23 16.04
C PHE A 34 12.30 -11.20 15.56
N SER A 35 11.36 -11.66 16.37
CA SER A 35 9.94 -11.68 16.00
C SER A 35 9.38 -10.27 15.79
N TYR A 36 9.83 -9.29 16.56
CA TYR A 36 9.46 -7.89 16.41
C TYR A 36 10.03 -7.33 15.11
N PHE A 37 11.30 -7.60 14.82
CA PHE A 37 11.91 -7.23 13.53
C PHE A 37 11.12 -7.80 12.34
N VAL A 38 10.79 -9.09 12.37
CA VAL A 38 10.02 -9.75 11.30
C VAL A 38 8.64 -9.10 11.14
N ARG A 39 7.95 -8.77 12.23
CA ARG A 39 6.65 -8.08 12.16
C ARG A 39 6.79 -6.68 11.54
N MET A 40 7.81 -5.92 11.92
CA MET A 40 8.07 -4.59 11.36
C MET A 40 8.35 -4.68 9.86
N ALA A 41 9.23 -5.59 9.44
CA ALA A 41 9.53 -5.82 8.03
C ALA A 41 8.29 -6.25 7.24
N THR A 42 7.45 -7.11 7.83
CA THR A 42 6.19 -7.56 7.22
C THR A 42 5.22 -6.39 7.05
N GLN A 43 5.05 -5.55 8.07
CA GLN A 43 4.17 -4.38 8.01
C GLN A 43 4.65 -3.39 6.96
N GLU A 44 5.95 -3.13 6.90
CA GLU A 44 6.54 -2.22 5.92
C GLU A 44 6.31 -2.70 4.49
N TYR A 45 6.52 -4.00 4.24
CA TYR A 45 6.30 -4.59 2.93
C TYR A 45 4.82 -4.55 2.52
N LEU A 46 3.90 -4.82 3.45
CA LEU A 46 2.45 -4.69 3.21
C LEU A 46 2.04 -3.25 2.88
N ASN A 47 2.56 -2.28 3.64
CA ASN A 47 2.28 -0.87 3.39
C ASN A 47 2.74 -0.45 1.99
N ARG A 48 3.93 -0.89 1.58
CA ARG A 48 4.46 -0.64 0.24
C ARG A 48 3.56 -1.21 -0.85
N ILE A 49 3.15 -2.48 -0.74
CA ILE A 49 2.24 -3.11 -1.71
C ILE A 49 0.92 -2.34 -1.80
N ASN A 50 0.33 -1.96 -0.66
CA ASN A 50 -0.94 -1.25 -0.65
C ASN A 50 -0.82 0.15 -1.27
N LYS A 51 0.30 0.83 -1.04
CA LYS A 51 0.59 2.11 -1.68
C LYS A 51 0.71 1.97 -3.20
N GLU A 52 1.47 0.99 -3.68
CA GLU A 52 1.62 0.71 -5.12
C GLU A 52 0.28 0.38 -5.80
N LYS A 53 -0.61 -0.37 -5.12
CA LYS A 53 -1.97 -0.62 -5.60
C LYS A 53 -2.81 0.65 -5.69
N LEU A 54 -2.79 1.47 -4.64
CA LEU A 54 -3.54 2.72 -4.59
C LEU A 54 -3.09 3.69 -5.69
N GLU A 55 -1.78 3.81 -5.91
CA GLU A 55 -1.21 4.63 -6.98
C GLU A 55 -1.69 4.16 -8.36
N LYS A 56 -1.76 2.84 -8.58
CA LYS A 56 -2.28 2.28 -9.82
C LYS A 56 -3.77 2.59 -10.02
N GLU A 57 -4.59 2.38 -8.99
CA GLU A 57 -6.02 2.70 -9.02
C GLU A 57 -6.26 4.18 -9.31
N LEU A 58 -5.48 5.08 -8.72
CA LEU A 58 -5.54 6.52 -8.98
C LEU A 58 -5.21 6.86 -10.45
N ILE A 59 -4.16 6.25 -11.01
CA ILE A 59 -3.79 6.47 -12.42
C ILE A 59 -4.92 6.03 -13.35
N ASP A 60 -5.51 4.86 -13.08
CA ASP A 60 -6.58 4.32 -13.92
C ASP A 60 -7.84 5.20 -13.82
N GLN A 61 -8.23 5.63 -12.61
CA GLN A 61 -9.34 6.58 -12.40
C GLN A 61 -9.10 7.93 -13.09
N CYS A 62 -7.87 8.48 -13.02
CA CYS A 62 -7.55 9.73 -13.71
C CYS A 62 -7.69 9.60 -15.22
N LYS A 63 -7.28 8.47 -15.82
CA LYS A 63 -7.45 8.23 -17.27
C LYS A 63 -8.90 8.11 -17.67
N GLU A 64 -9.70 7.38 -16.89
CA GLU A 64 -11.14 7.24 -17.13
C GLU A 64 -11.85 8.60 -17.03
N THR A 65 -11.52 9.38 -16.00
CA THR A 65 -12.07 10.73 -15.79
C THR A 65 -11.66 11.68 -16.90
N ALA A 66 -10.40 11.63 -17.37
CA ALA A 66 -9.94 12.46 -18.47
C ALA A 66 -10.70 12.15 -19.77
N LYS A 67 -10.95 10.87 -20.04
CA LYS A 67 -11.75 10.45 -21.20
C LYS A 67 -13.20 10.95 -21.09
N LEU A 68 -13.83 10.76 -19.93
CA LEU A 68 -15.19 11.23 -19.68
C LEU A 68 -15.28 12.76 -19.80
N ASN A 69 -14.30 13.50 -19.28
CA ASN A 69 -14.26 14.95 -19.39
C ASN A 69 -14.20 15.41 -20.85
N LEU A 70 -13.45 14.72 -21.70
CA LEU A 70 -13.41 15.02 -23.14
C LEU A 70 -14.76 14.73 -23.81
N GLU A 71 -15.38 13.59 -23.50
CA GLU A 71 -16.72 13.24 -23.99
C GLU A 71 -17.76 14.30 -23.59
N ILE A 72 -17.78 14.72 -22.33
CA ILE A 72 -18.66 15.80 -21.85
C ILE A 72 -18.35 17.11 -22.57
N CYS A 73 -17.09 17.52 -22.67
CA CYS A 73 -16.74 18.76 -23.38
C CYS A 73 -17.19 18.75 -24.84
N ASP A 74 -17.09 17.62 -25.53
CA ASP A 74 -17.55 17.48 -26.91
C ASP A 74 -19.09 17.51 -27.00
N GLU A 75 -19.81 16.87 -26.06
CA GLU A 75 -21.27 16.89 -26.00
C GLU A 75 -21.85 18.29 -25.73
N PHE A 76 -21.19 19.09 -24.89
CA PHE A 76 -21.65 20.43 -24.52
C PHE A 76 -21.09 21.54 -25.42
N LYS A 77 -20.20 21.22 -26.35
CA LYS A 77 -19.56 22.16 -27.28
C LYS A 77 -20.53 23.02 -28.10
N TYR A 78 -21.72 22.49 -28.38
CA TYR A 78 -22.76 23.16 -29.17
C TYR A 78 -23.76 23.94 -28.31
N VAL A 79 -23.80 23.71 -27.00
CA VAL A 79 -24.71 24.40 -26.06
C VAL A 79 -24.11 25.73 -25.61
N ASP A 80 -22.78 25.83 -25.51
CA ASP A 80 -22.07 27.08 -25.18
C ASP A 80 -22.07 28.12 -26.32
N GLY A 81 -22.46 27.74 -27.54
CA GLY A 81 -22.51 28.62 -28.71
C GLY A 81 -23.81 29.39 -28.93
N GLU A 82 -24.89 29.07 -28.18
CA GLU A 82 -26.21 29.68 -28.37
C GLU A 82 -26.51 30.83 -27.38
N ASN A 83 -25.53 31.27 -26.59
CA ASN A 83 -25.69 32.34 -25.59
C ASN A 83 -24.98 33.65 -25.99
N ILE A 84 -25.17 34.08 -27.25
CA ILE A 84 -24.78 35.42 -27.74
C ILE A 84 -26.03 36.19 -28.17
#